data_AF-A0A973TMP9-F1
#
_entry.id   AF-A0A973TMP9-F1
#
_cell.length_a   1.000
_cell.length_b   1.000
_cell.length_c   1.000
_cell.angle_alpha   90.00
_cell.angle_beta   90.00
_cell.angle_gamma   90.00
#
_symmetry.space_group_name_H-M   'P 1'
#
loop_
_entity.id
_entity.type
_entity.pdbx_description
1 polymer ?
#
loop_
_entity_poly.entity_id
_entity_poly.type
_entity_poly.pdbx_seq_one_letter_code
_entity_poly.pdbx_strand_id
1 'polypeptide(L)'
;EFAARAKAAGARVLLLSTWGPDTEYQSKLDRAAKQLASRIDARIVPAGATLRTLAQRNGDKATFPDGIHPGVLATLVMAVQLHEAIVGAWPQATDVTLDFALLPANAAIKPDTPMESQPQLKGDGRKVLVKADAIAAAIEAAK
;
A
#
# COMPACT_ATOMS: atom_id res chain seq x y z
N GLU A 1 -18.24 6.88 -10.79
CA GLU A 1 -19.22 7.35 -9.79
C GLU A 1 -18.59 7.62 -8.42
N PHE A 2 -17.92 6.66 -7.79
CA PHE A 2 -17.28 6.82 -6.47
C PHE A 2 -16.41 8.09 -6.36
N ALA A 3 -15.44 8.27 -7.26
CA ALA A 3 -14.55 9.44 -7.25
C ALA A 3 -15.30 10.78 -7.40
N ALA A 4 -16.35 10.83 -8.22
CA ALA A 4 -17.16 12.03 -8.39
C ALA A 4 -17.92 12.38 -7.10
N ARG A 5 -18.51 11.37 -6.43
CA ARG A 5 -19.18 11.55 -5.13
C ARG A 5 -18.20 12.00 -4.04
N ALA A 6 -17.00 11.42 -3.99
CA ALA A 6 -15.95 11.83 -3.05
C ALA A 6 -15.55 13.30 -3.26
N LYS A 7 -15.35 13.73 -4.51
CA LYS A 7 -15.06 15.12 -4.85
C LYS A 7 -16.19 16.09 -4.50
N ALA A 8 -17.44 15.70 -4.78
CA ALA A 8 -18.61 16.48 -4.41
C ALA A 8 -18.72 16.68 -2.88
N ALA A 9 -18.19 15.75 -2.10
CA ALA A 9 -18.06 15.85 -0.64
C ALA A 9 -16.80 16.61 -0.18
N GLY A 10 -16.03 17.21 -1.09
CA GLY A 10 -14.81 17.97 -0.79
C GLY A 10 -13.55 17.11 -0.57
N ALA A 11 -13.59 15.80 -0.83
CA ALA A 11 -12.44 14.94 -0.66
C ALA A 11 -11.45 15.06 -1.83
N ARG A 12 -10.16 15.05 -1.51
CA ARG A 12 -9.09 14.82 -2.49
C ARG A 12 -9.07 13.33 -2.87
N VAL A 13 -9.00 13.05 -4.17
CA VAL A 13 -8.97 11.67 -4.67
C VAL A 13 -7.54 11.26 -5.00
N LEU A 14 -7.12 10.15 -4.41
CA LEU A 14 -5.88 9.45 -4.74
C LEU A 14 -6.24 8.10 -5.39
N LEU A 15 -5.43 7.66 -6.34
CA LEU A 15 -5.55 6.35 -6.99
C LEU A 15 -4.33 5.50 -6.68
N LEU A 16 -4.50 4.44 -5.88
CA LEU A 16 -3.46 3.45 -5.66
C LEU A 16 -3.32 2.56 -6.90
N SER A 17 -2.20 2.67 -7.62
CA SER A 17 -1.87 1.75 -8.72
C SER A 17 -1.30 0.47 -8.12
N THR A 18 -2.03 -0.63 -8.21
CA THR A 18 -1.66 -1.92 -7.60
C THR A 18 -0.66 -2.70 -8.46
N TRP A 19 -0.26 -3.89 -7.99
CA TRP A 19 0.76 -4.73 -8.62
C TRP A 19 0.18 -5.90 -9.43
N GLY A 20 0.88 -6.26 -10.50
CA GLY A 20 0.68 -7.49 -11.26
C GLY A 20 1.68 -8.59 -10.88
N PRO A 21 1.52 -9.81 -11.44
CA PRO A 21 2.46 -10.91 -11.22
C PRO A 21 3.83 -10.68 -11.89
N ASP A 22 3.88 -9.89 -12.96
CA ASP A 22 5.09 -9.66 -13.76
C ASP A 22 5.12 -8.24 -14.36
N THR A 23 6.23 -7.91 -15.04
CA THR A 23 6.47 -6.60 -15.65
C THR A 23 5.53 -6.29 -16.82
N GLU A 24 5.12 -7.29 -17.60
CA GLU A 24 4.21 -7.09 -18.74
C GLU A 24 2.80 -6.72 -18.24
N TYR A 25 2.32 -7.46 -17.25
CA TYR A 25 1.05 -7.19 -16.59
C TYR A 25 1.10 -5.85 -15.86
N GLN A 26 2.20 -5.55 -15.16
CA GLN A 26 2.37 -4.27 -14.49
C GLN A 26 2.27 -3.10 -15.48
N SER A 27 2.87 -3.23 -16.66
CA SER A 27 2.79 -2.20 -17.69
C SER A 27 1.35 -1.95 -18.18
N LYS A 28 0.51 -2.99 -18.21
CA LYS A 28 -0.92 -2.87 -18.53
C LYS A 28 -1.66 -2.13 -17.40
N LEU A 29 -1.39 -2.50 -16.14
CA LEU A 29 -1.96 -1.83 -14.95
C LEU A 29 -1.58 -0.35 -14.89
N ASP A 30 -0.32 -0.01 -15.09
CA ASP A 30 0.17 1.37 -15.01
C ASP A 30 -0.46 2.25 -16.09
N ARG A 31 -0.66 1.72 -17.31
CA ARG A 31 -1.39 2.42 -18.38
C ARG A 31 -2.85 2.65 -17.99
N ALA A 32 -3.52 1.63 -17.45
CA ALA A 32 -4.91 1.75 -17.01
C ALA A 32 -5.05 2.76 -15.86
N ALA A 33 -4.12 2.75 -14.90
CA ALA A 33 -4.08 3.70 -13.79
C ALA A 33 -3.92 5.14 -14.29
N LYS A 34 -3.01 5.40 -15.25
CA LYS A 34 -2.85 6.72 -15.87
C LYS A 34 -4.12 7.20 -16.57
N GLN A 35 -4.76 6.34 -17.36
CA GLN A 35 -6.01 6.69 -18.03
C GLN A 35 -7.14 6.97 -17.04
N LEU A 36 -7.28 6.14 -16.00
CA LEU A 36 -8.30 6.33 -14.98
C LEU A 36 -8.06 7.61 -14.18
N ALA A 37 -6.84 7.82 -13.69
CA ALA A 37 -6.44 9.00 -12.93
C ALA A 37 -6.72 10.30 -13.70
N SER A 38 -6.43 10.33 -15.00
CA SER A 38 -6.76 11.48 -15.86
C SER A 38 -8.27 11.74 -15.94
N ARG A 39 -9.10 10.69 -16.09
CA ARG A 39 -10.55 10.83 -16.18
C ARG A 39 -11.21 11.28 -14.88
N ILE A 40 -10.69 10.82 -13.74
CA ILE A 40 -11.25 11.15 -12.43
C ILE A 40 -10.51 12.30 -11.75
N ASP A 41 -9.49 12.87 -12.40
CA ASP A 41 -8.58 13.88 -11.86
C ASP A 41 -8.07 13.48 -10.45
N ALA A 42 -7.36 12.36 -10.41
CA ALA A 42 -6.74 11.83 -9.20
C ALA A 42 -5.22 11.81 -9.31
N ARG A 43 -4.54 11.99 -8.17
CA ARG A 43 -3.10 11.74 -8.08
C ARG A 43 -2.85 10.24 -7.92
N ILE A 44 -1.91 9.70 -8.68
CA ILE A 44 -1.51 8.29 -8.58
C ILE A 44 -0.55 8.10 -7.40
N VAL A 45 -0.76 7.03 -6.62
CA VAL A 45 0.22 6.44 -5.71
C VAL A 45 0.77 5.18 -6.37
N PRO A 46 2.04 5.17 -6.83
CA PRO A 46 2.55 4.19 -7.80
C PRO A 46 3.06 2.88 -7.16
N ALA A 47 2.30 2.29 -6.25
CA ALA A 47 2.72 1.11 -5.48
C ALA A 47 3.19 -0.06 -6.38
N GLY A 48 2.46 -0.36 -7.45
CA GLY A 48 2.72 -1.52 -8.30
C GLY A 48 4.12 -1.57 -8.92
N ALA A 49 4.48 -0.51 -9.64
CA ALA A 49 5.80 -0.39 -10.27
C ALA A 49 6.93 -0.44 -9.24
N THR A 50 6.75 0.23 -8.10
CA THR A 50 7.72 0.24 -7.00
C THR A 50 7.88 -1.15 -6.39
N LEU A 51 6.80 -1.88 -6.11
CA LEU A 51 6.89 -3.23 -5.57
C LEU A 51 7.48 -4.23 -6.55
N ARG A 52 7.24 -4.08 -7.86
CA ARG A 52 7.89 -4.91 -8.88
C ARG A 52 9.39 -4.64 -8.95
N THR A 53 9.80 -3.38 -8.83
CA THR A 53 11.22 -3.01 -8.70
C THR A 53 11.85 -3.61 -7.44
N LEU A 54 11.13 -3.57 -6.31
CA LEU A 54 11.58 -4.18 -5.06
C LEU A 54 11.72 -5.71 -5.19
N ALA A 55 10.78 -6.38 -5.85
CA ALA A 55 10.84 -7.81 -6.11
C ALA A 55 11.98 -8.21 -7.05
N GLN A 56 12.31 -7.39 -8.06
CA GLN A 56 13.49 -7.62 -8.89
C GLN A 56 14.80 -7.54 -8.09
N ARG A 57 14.86 -6.65 -7.09
CA ARG A 57 16.05 -6.47 -6.23
C ARG A 57 16.18 -7.55 -5.17
N ASN A 58 15.07 -7.90 -4.50
CA ASN A 58 15.08 -8.72 -3.29
C ASN A 58 14.52 -10.14 -3.48
N GLY A 59 13.94 -10.41 -4.65
CA GLY A 59 13.21 -11.64 -4.96
C GLY A 59 11.71 -11.55 -4.65
N ASP A 60 10.91 -12.28 -5.43
CA ASP A 60 9.46 -12.30 -5.29
C ASP A 60 9.01 -12.79 -3.91
N LYS A 61 9.57 -13.88 -3.39
CA LYS A 61 9.18 -14.41 -2.07
C LYS A 61 9.48 -13.44 -0.92
N ALA A 62 10.52 -12.62 -1.04
CA ALA A 62 10.84 -11.61 -0.02
C ALA A 62 9.87 -10.43 -0.06
N THR A 63 9.29 -10.14 -1.23
CA THR A 63 8.36 -9.03 -1.44
C THR A 63 6.90 -9.44 -1.25
N PHE A 64 6.56 -10.65 -1.71
CA PHE A 64 5.24 -11.28 -1.71
C PHE A 64 5.34 -12.69 -1.12
N PRO A 65 5.31 -12.82 0.22
CA PRO A 65 5.57 -14.10 0.89
C PRO A 65 4.63 -15.25 0.50
N ASP A 66 3.40 -14.94 0.11
CA ASP A 66 2.39 -15.91 -0.34
C ASP A 66 2.15 -15.84 -1.87
N GLY A 67 3.01 -15.14 -2.60
CA GLY A 67 2.94 -14.96 -4.04
C GLY A 67 2.10 -13.78 -4.51
N ILE A 68 1.33 -13.10 -3.65
CA ILE A 68 0.51 -11.94 -4.06
C ILE A 68 0.44 -10.80 -3.05
N HIS A 69 0.41 -11.07 -1.74
CA HIS A 69 0.27 -10.04 -0.72
C HIS A 69 1.64 -9.49 -0.31
N PRO A 70 1.80 -8.15 -0.24
CA PRO A 70 3.04 -7.52 0.19
C PRO A 70 3.44 -7.96 1.60
N GLY A 71 4.72 -8.27 1.79
CA GLY A 71 5.32 -8.40 3.12
C GLY A 71 5.42 -7.05 3.85
N VAL A 72 6.00 -7.05 5.05
CA VAL A 72 6.11 -5.85 5.90
C VAL A 72 6.86 -4.72 5.19
N LEU A 73 8.06 -4.99 4.63
CA LEU A 73 8.83 -3.95 3.93
C LEU A 73 8.07 -3.36 2.74
N ALA A 74 7.48 -4.22 1.91
CA ALA A 74 6.69 -3.80 0.75
C ALA A 74 5.46 -2.97 1.17
N THR A 75 4.81 -3.35 2.27
CA THR A 75 3.71 -2.56 2.87
C THR A 75 4.19 -1.20 3.37
N LEU A 76 5.36 -1.12 4.00
CA LEU A 76 5.94 0.15 4.44
C LEU A 76 6.30 1.06 3.26
N VAL A 77 6.82 0.50 2.16
CA VAL A 77 7.08 1.23 0.91
C VAL A 77 5.80 1.88 0.38
N MET A 78 4.69 1.14 0.35
CA MET A 78 3.39 1.70 -0.04
C MET A 78 2.92 2.79 0.93
N ALA A 79 3.10 2.58 2.24
CA ALA A 79 2.68 3.52 3.27
C ALA A 79 3.43 4.87 3.15
N VAL A 80 4.74 4.85 2.89
CA VAL A 80 5.51 6.10 2.73
C VAL A 80 5.17 6.84 1.44
N GLN A 81 4.84 6.13 0.35
CA GLN A 81 4.32 6.75 -0.89
C GLN A 81 2.95 7.38 -0.66
N LEU A 82 2.07 6.70 0.09
CA LEU A 82 0.76 7.26 0.43
C LEU A 82 0.88 8.47 1.35
N HIS A 83 1.79 8.42 2.34
CA HIS A 83 2.10 9.57 3.19
C HIS A 83 2.53 10.78 2.35
N GLU A 84 3.50 10.62 1.45
CA GLU A 84 3.94 11.69 0.56
C GLU A 84 2.79 12.20 -0.32
N ALA A 85 1.95 11.32 -0.85
CA ALA A 85 0.81 11.72 -1.65
C ALA A 85 -0.19 12.57 -0.85
N ILE A 86 -0.44 12.25 0.43
CA ILE A 86 -1.36 12.98 1.31
C ILE A 86 -0.74 14.29 1.79
N VAL A 87 0.46 14.23 2.36
CA VAL A 87 1.13 15.34 3.09
C VAL A 87 1.90 16.28 2.14
N GLY A 88 2.30 15.79 0.97
CA GLY A 88 3.14 16.53 0.02
C GLY A 88 4.63 16.51 0.38
N ALA A 89 5.03 15.70 1.35
CA ALA A 89 6.42 15.50 1.75
C ALA A 89 6.67 14.05 2.18
N TRP A 90 7.87 13.56 1.90
CA TRP A 90 8.33 12.26 2.41
C TRP A 90 8.35 12.28 3.94
N PRO A 91 7.97 11.17 4.61
CA PRO A 91 8.08 11.08 6.06
C PRO A 91 9.55 11.12 6.47
N GLN A 92 9.82 11.55 7.71
CA GLN A 92 11.13 11.38 8.33
C GLN A 92 11.24 9.97 8.90
N ALA A 93 12.42 9.37 8.78
CA ALA A 93 12.69 8.06 9.36
C ALA A 93 12.78 8.16 10.89
N THR A 94 11.79 7.60 11.57
CA THR A 94 11.74 7.48 13.04
C THR A 94 11.22 6.10 13.42
N ASP A 95 11.44 5.70 14.68
CA ASP A 95 10.84 4.48 15.21
C ASP A 95 9.30 4.61 15.20
N VAL A 96 8.62 3.67 14.55
CA VAL A 96 7.16 3.61 14.46
C VAL A 96 6.65 2.40 15.22
N THR A 97 5.73 2.61 16.15
CA THR A 97 5.01 1.52 16.80
C THR A 97 3.72 1.24 16.04
N LEU A 98 3.60 0.05 15.47
CA LEU A 98 2.35 -0.48 14.95
C LEU A 98 1.59 -1.10 16.13
N ASP A 99 0.47 -0.50 16.49
CA ASP A 99 -0.39 -0.91 17.60
C ASP A 99 -1.74 -1.49 17.14
N PHE A 100 -1.80 -1.90 15.87
CA PHE A 100 -2.92 -2.59 15.25
C PHE A 100 -2.56 -4.02 14.86
N ALA A 101 -3.60 -4.84 14.67
CA ALA A 101 -3.45 -6.25 14.30
C ALA A 101 -2.77 -6.40 12.93
N LEU A 102 -1.62 -7.07 12.88
CA LEU A 102 -1.03 -7.56 11.63
C LEU A 102 -1.68 -8.89 11.26
N LEU A 103 -2.69 -8.82 10.40
CA LEU A 103 -3.46 -9.97 9.97
C LEU A 103 -2.66 -10.82 8.97
N PRO A 104 -2.76 -12.16 9.02
CA PRO A 104 -2.20 -12.99 7.97
C PRO A 104 -2.99 -12.80 6.66
N ALA A 105 -2.36 -13.11 5.52
CA ALA A 105 -3.00 -12.98 4.21
C ALA A 105 -4.31 -13.77 4.06
N ASN A 106 -4.45 -14.88 4.77
CA ASN A 106 -5.65 -15.72 4.78
C ASN A 106 -6.61 -15.41 5.95
N ALA A 107 -6.55 -14.19 6.50
CA ALA A 107 -7.49 -13.77 7.54
C ALA A 107 -8.94 -13.99 7.07
N ALA A 108 -9.76 -14.61 7.91
CA ALA A 108 -11.14 -14.96 7.61
C ALA A 108 -12.04 -13.71 7.64
N ILE A 109 -11.84 -12.81 6.68
CA ILE A 109 -12.61 -11.57 6.51
C ILE A 109 -13.96 -11.93 5.89
N LYS A 110 -15.05 -11.57 6.58
CA LYS A 110 -16.40 -11.62 6.03
C LYS A 110 -16.65 -10.34 5.21
N PRO A 111 -16.97 -10.44 3.92
CA PRO A 111 -17.05 -9.27 3.03
C PRO A 111 -18.27 -8.38 3.29
N ASP A 112 -19.30 -8.90 3.96
CA ASP A 112 -20.57 -8.22 4.26
C ASP A 112 -20.55 -7.48 5.61
N THR A 113 -19.45 -7.57 6.35
CA THR A 113 -19.34 -7.05 7.71
C THR A 113 -18.17 -6.06 7.81
N PRO A 114 -18.35 -4.86 8.40
CA PRO A 114 -17.23 -3.91 8.57
C PRO A 114 -16.04 -4.54 9.30
N MET A 115 -14.82 -4.34 8.80
CA MET A 115 -13.61 -5.02 9.31
C MET A 115 -13.39 -4.76 10.80
N GLU A 116 -13.64 -3.52 11.26
CA GLU A 116 -13.51 -3.08 12.65
C GLU A 116 -14.48 -3.79 13.61
N SER A 117 -15.56 -4.36 13.10
CA SER A 117 -16.58 -5.04 13.90
C SER A 117 -16.35 -6.55 14.02
N GLN A 118 -15.42 -7.11 13.24
CA GLN A 118 -15.17 -8.54 13.16
C GLN A 118 -14.22 -9.01 14.29
N PRO A 119 -14.70 -9.75 15.32
CA PRO A 119 -13.90 -10.06 16.50
C PRO A 119 -12.62 -10.83 16.22
N GLN A 120 -12.62 -11.67 15.18
CA GLN A 120 -11.46 -12.44 14.73
C GLN A 120 -10.34 -11.57 14.15
N LEU A 121 -10.62 -10.31 13.83
CA LEU A 121 -9.63 -9.35 13.30
C LEU A 121 -9.05 -8.44 14.40
N LYS A 122 -9.48 -8.57 15.67
CA LYS A 122 -9.01 -7.71 16.79
C LYS A 122 -7.51 -7.87 17.11
N GLY A 123 -6.84 -8.87 16.55
CA GLY A 123 -5.43 -9.16 16.80
C GLY A 123 -5.16 -9.70 18.19
N ASP A 124 -3.89 -9.90 18.51
CA ASP A 124 -3.41 -10.43 19.80
C ASP A 124 -2.90 -9.33 20.74
N GLY A 125 -3.13 -8.05 20.40
CA GLY A 125 -2.68 -6.89 21.16
C GLY A 125 -1.17 -6.65 21.13
N ARG A 126 -0.40 -7.41 20.33
CA ARG A 126 1.03 -7.19 20.19
C ARG A 126 1.31 -5.87 19.46
N LYS A 127 2.31 -5.16 19.98
CA LYS A 127 2.87 -3.98 19.33
C LYS A 127 4.12 -4.39 18.56
N VAL A 128 4.23 -3.92 17.33
CA VAL A 128 5.42 -4.15 16.50
C VAL A 128 6.17 -2.84 16.37
N LEU A 129 7.41 -2.83 16.85
CA LEU A 129 8.31 -1.70 16.66
C LEU A 129 9.03 -1.83 15.31
N VAL A 130 8.71 -0.93 14.38
CA VAL A 130 9.46 -0.73 13.15
C VAL A 130 10.53 0.31 13.41
N LYS A 131 11.79 -0.09 13.30
CA LYS A 131 12.93 0.79 13.54
C LYS A 131 13.08 1.85 12.46
N ALA A 132 13.62 3.00 12.83
CA ALA A 132 13.90 4.11 11.91
C ALA A 132 14.65 3.66 10.64
N ASP A 133 15.62 2.75 10.77
CA ASP A 133 16.37 2.22 9.63
C ASP A 133 15.49 1.47 8.61
N ALA A 134 14.47 0.75 9.08
CA ALA A 134 13.52 0.09 8.20
C ALA A 134 12.60 1.10 7.50
N ILE A 135 12.23 2.19 8.17
CA ILE A 135 11.50 3.30 7.55
C ILE A 135 12.38 4.02 6.52
N ALA A 136 13.65 4.26 6.82
CA ALA A 136 14.62 4.85 5.88
C ALA A 136 14.77 3.97 4.63
N ALA A 137 14.92 2.66 4.80
CA ALA A 137 14.97 1.71 3.68
C ALA A 137 13.68 1.73 2.84
N ALA A 138 12.51 1.86 3.48
CA ALA A 138 11.23 1.98 2.78
C ALA A 138 11.14 3.29 1.98
N ILE A 139 11.59 4.42 2.54
CA ILE A 139 11.65 5.72 1.86
C ILE A 139 12.56 5.64 0.64
N GLU A 140 13.75 5.05 0.77
CA GLU A 140 14.70 4.92 -0.33
C GLU A 140 14.19 3.97 -1.42
N ALA A 141 13.48 2.90 -1.06
CA ALA A 141 12.85 2.03 -2.04
C ALA A 141 11.63 2.67 -2.74
N ALA A 142 11.02 3.69 -2.13
CA ALA A 142 9.80 4.34 -2.62
C ALA A 142 10.05 5.51 -3.59
N LYS A 143 11.22 6.14 -3.50
CA LYS A 143 11.69 7.22 -4.40
C LYS A 143 12.13 6.67 -5.75
#